data_AF-A0A2P4XHU4-F1
#
_entry.id   AF-A0A2P4XHU4-F1
#
_cell.length_a   1.000
_cell.length_b   1.000
_cell.length_c   1.000
_cell.angle_alpha   90.00
_cell.angle_beta   90.00
_cell.angle_gamma   90.00
#
_symmetry.space_group_name_H-M   'P 1'
#
loop_
_entity.id
_entity.type
_entity.pdbx_description
1 polymer ?
#
loop_
_entity_poly.entity_id
_entity_poly.type
_entity_poly.pdbx_seq_one_letter_code
_entity_poly.pdbx_strand_id
1 'polypeptide(L)'
;MTRVLSEFIVFIAVLAAVVCGDDRNVVNVPSGVTTVMLDGRVELKVDTWVPPNAPPMSVGLKLTDSNGTRMDSLVAPRTLVFLHSTNATRPKKQKQKFSLFGKVPGRFYLDYELSGTDVDKYYRLGAERSVVSIAAGREEGWQGIWYQLLFNSLIFIGGMAFFAWRRLQKFDLPMWMGHQEVLFERSNYEDISLDVFNAKYGELQGATLKERMKRFWRISCSGDYVSSTCGIPAALLMHFYRDCGHLFAFLSFFSLAVMLPVNYVPGSARGQKGGDSYQATTFSNVPLHSDWYWVHVAYCYLVAFAVLSLLRRQHEVASALRRRAKHIVGDRSVFIQHGLPLDTTHTSLLEALRTAMPPEGTVHEITVLRDLSAVHELLERRKVLSEKLSRILAFDEAYENGTLSYNLLCCPGSVMAPGPLEVAWWHLRCKPSRFICRHEKMTECCCYCCTCCCPRHSPRAVKVKRGSGSDSQFDTLYESLVDDSTVE
;
A
#
# COMPACT_ATOMS: atom_id res chain seq x y z
N MET A 1 -22.18 -27.12 -0.22
CA MET A 1 -21.41 -26.20 -1.09
C MET A 1 -20.18 -26.86 -1.73
N THR A 2 -19.52 -27.81 -1.05
CA THR A 2 -18.31 -28.52 -1.53
C THR A 2 -18.57 -29.50 -2.69
N ARG A 3 -19.72 -30.19 -2.70
CA ARG A 3 -20.07 -31.20 -3.72
C ARG A 3 -20.39 -30.59 -5.10
N VAL A 4 -21.07 -29.44 -5.10
CA VAL A 4 -21.39 -28.69 -6.33
C VAL A 4 -20.12 -28.08 -6.95
N LEU A 5 -19.19 -27.61 -6.12
CA LEU A 5 -17.91 -27.07 -6.59
C LEU A 5 -17.01 -28.16 -7.21
N SER A 6 -16.98 -29.37 -6.63
CA SER A 6 -16.22 -30.48 -7.21
C SER A 6 -16.82 -30.97 -8.52
N GLU A 7 -18.15 -31.02 -8.63
CA GLU A 7 -18.83 -31.41 -9.86
C GLU A 7 -18.61 -30.38 -10.98
N PHE A 8 -18.58 -29.08 -10.65
CA PHE A 8 -18.31 -28.01 -11.63
C PHE A 8 -16.85 -28.04 -12.14
N ILE A 9 -15.88 -28.31 -11.27
CA ILE A 9 -14.45 -28.44 -11.64
C ILE A 9 -14.23 -29.66 -12.54
N VAL A 10 -14.88 -30.79 -12.23
CA VAL A 10 -14.82 -32.00 -13.07
C VAL A 10 -15.50 -31.77 -14.42
N PHE A 11 -16.61 -31.05 -14.47
CA PHE A 11 -17.32 -30.76 -15.72
C PHE A 11 -16.51 -29.84 -16.66
N ILE A 12 -15.80 -28.84 -16.12
CA ILE A 12 -14.89 -27.98 -16.91
C ILE A 12 -13.66 -28.77 -17.38
N ALA A 13 -13.12 -29.68 -16.56
CA ALA A 13 -12.00 -30.53 -16.95
C ALA A 13 -12.37 -31.55 -18.05
N VAL A 14 -13.61 -32.02 -18.08
CA VAL A 14 -14.11 -32.97 -19.09
C VAL A 14 -14.45 -32.27 -20.42
N LEU A 15 -14.92 -31.01 -20.38
CA LEU A 15 -15.17 -30.23 -21.60
C LEU A 15 -13.89 -29.81 -22.33
N ALA A 16 -12.77 -29.66 -21.61
CA ALA A 16 -11.47 -29.36 -22.23
C ALA A 16 -10.79 -30.58 -22.90
N ALA A 17 -11.33 -31.79 -22.73
CA ALA A 17 -10.69 -33.02 -23.18
C ALA A 17 -11.23 -33.59 -24.51
N VAL A 18 -12.21 -32.94 -25.15
CA VAL A 18 -12.73 -33.37 -26.47
C VAL A 18 -11.99 -32.59 -27.57
N VAL A 19 -10.72 -32.94 -27.79
CA VAL A 19 -9.98 -32.50 -28.98
C VAL A 19 -9.99 -33.64 -29.98
N CYS A 20 -10.64 -33.39 -31.11
CA CYS A 20 -10.74 -34.25 -32.28
C CYS A 20 -9.35 -34.69 -32.74
N GLY A 21 -9.13 -36.01 -32.87
CA GLY A 21 -7.88 -36.57 -33.37
C GLY A 21 -7.66 -36.19 -34.83
N ASP A 22 -6.58 -35.46 -35.10
CA ASP A 22 -6.13 -35.03 -36.43
C ASP A 22 -4.89 -35.88 -36.76
N ASP A 23 -4.92 -36.69 -37.82
CA ASP A 23 -3.90 -37.72 -38.15
C ASP A 23 -2.55 -37.15 -38.66
N ARG A 24 -2.32 -35.84 -38.56
CA ARG A 24 -1.13 -35.15 -39.08
C ARG A 24 0.02 -35.13 -38.07
N ASN A 25 1.26 -35.14 -38.55
CA ASN A 25 2.43 -35.03 -37.68
C ASN A 25 2.64 -33.59 -37.22
N VAL A 26 2.63 -33.36 -35.91
CA VAL A 26 2.81 -32.02 -35.33
C VAL A 26 4.29 -31.65 -35.26
N VAL A 27 4.65 -30.50 -35.83
CA VAL A 27 5.96 -29.87 -35.68
C VAL A 27 5.96 -29.09 -34.38
N ASN A 28 6.71 -29.56 -33.38
CA ASN A 28 6.80 -28.91 -32.09
C ASN A 28 7.75 -27.71 -32.19
N VAL A 29 7.16 -26.53 -32.32
CA VAL A 29 7.84 -25.23 -32.22
C VAL A 29 7.58 -24.60 -30.85
N PRO A 30 8.46 -23.72 -30.36
CA PRO A 30 8.16 -22.92 -29.17
C PRO A 30 6.86 -22.14 -29.37
N SER A 31 5.97 -22.15 -28.38
CA SER A 31 4.62 -21.55 -28.47
C SER A 31 4.35 -20.49 -27.40
N GLY A 32 5.18 -20.43 -26.35
CA GLY A 32 5.06 -19.51 -25.23
C GLY A 32 5.97 -18.28 -25.31
N VAL A 33 6.29 -17.71 -24.15
CA VAL A 33 7.25 -16.60 -24.05
C VAL A 33 8.64 -17.16 -23.81
N THR A 34 9.56 -16.85 -24.70
CA THR A 34 10.99 -17.04 -24.46
C THR A 34 11.59 -15.75 -23.91
N THR A 35 12.23 -15.84 -22.75
CA THR A 35 12.98 -14.70 -22.20
C THR A 35 14.46 -14.83 -22.50
N VAL A 36 15.07 -13.75 -22.99
CA VAL A 36 16.51 -13.64 -23.27
C VAL A 36 17.03 -12.43 -22.50
N MET A 37 18.16 -12.57 -21.80
CA MET A 37 18.78 -11.41 -21.15
C MET A 37 19.51 -10.56 -22.19
N LEU A 38 19.65 -9.26 -21.93
CA LEU A 38 20.53 -8.40 -22.71
C LEU A 38 21.95 -8.99 -22.77
N ASP A 39 22.55 -9.02 -23.96
CA ASP A 39 23.81 -9.69 -24.32
C ASP A 39 23.84 -11.22 -24.10
N GLY A 40 22.69 -11.80 -23.77
CA GLY A 40 22.52 -13.23 -23.60
C GLY A 40 22.26 -13.97 -24.91
N ARG A 41 22.47 -15.28 -24.86
CA ARG A 41 22.09 -16.23 -25.92
C ARG A 41 21.26 -17.35 -25.33
N VAL A 42 20.15 -17.68 -26.00
CA VAL A 42 19.27 -18.80 -25.65
C VAL A 42 19.17 -19.76 -26.83
N GLU A 43 19.35 -21.06 -26.59
CA GLU A 43 19.14 -22.09 -27.61
C GLU A 43 17.76 -22.73 -27.47
N LEU A 44 16.97 -22.60 -28.53
CA LEU A 44 15.65 -23.21 -28.66
C LEU A 44 15.71 -24.43 -29.60
N LYS A 45 14.75 -25.33 -29.42
CA LYS A 45 14.68 -26.60 -30.14
C LYS A 45 13.34 -26.73 -30.85
N VAL A 46 13.38 -27.24 -32.08
CA VAL A 46 12.22 -27.63 -32.87
C VAL A 46 12.34 -29.12 -33.16
N ASP A 47 11.32 -29.89 -32.84
CA ASP A 47 11.31 -31.33 -33.07
C ASP A 47 10.03 -31.81 -33.75
N THR A 48 10.20 -32.79 -34.63
CA THR A 48 9.08 -33.39 -35.36
C THR A 48 9.37 -34.85 -35.67
N TRP A 49 8.32 -35.63 -35.88
CA TRP A 49 8.41 -36.97 -36.42
C TRP A 49 8.32 -36.89 -37.94
N VAL A 50 9.40 -37.26 -38.62
CA VAL A 50 9.45 -37.24 -40.09
C VAL A 50 9.02 -38.61 -40.63
N PRO A 51 7.89 -38.71 -41.36
CA PRO A 51 7.46 -39.94 -42.00
C PRO A 51 8.43 -40.38 -43.11
N PRO A 52 8.49 -41.68 -43.42
CA PRO A 52 9.42 -42.21 -44.41
C PRO A 52 9.16 -41.74 -45.84
N ASN A 53 7.90 -41.40 -46.18
CA ASN A 53 7.48 -40.98 -47.52
C ASN A 53 7.26 -39.46 -47.63
N ALA A 54 7.65 -38.67 -46.62
CA ALA A 54 7.38 -37.24 -46.61
C ALA A 54 8.42 -36.46 -47.45
N PRO A 55 7.98 -35.44 -48.20
CA PRO A 55 8.89 -34.54 -48.92
C PRO A 55 9.76 -33.71 -47.93
N PRO A 56 10.90 -33.16 -48.40
CA PRO A 56 11.71 -32.25 -47.60
C PRO A 56 10.88 -31.07 -47.07
N MET A 57 10.96 -30.83 -45.77
CA MET A 57 10.31 -29.70 -45.11
C MET A 57 11.35 -28.69 -44.64
N SER A 58 11.02 -27.41 -44.75
CA SER A 58 11.73 -26.34 -44.03
C SER A 58 10.80 -25.53 -43.16
N VAL A 59 11.28 -25.11 -41.99
CA VAL A 59 10.60 -24.17 -41.08
C VAL A 59 11.33 -22.85 -41.14
N GLY A 60 10.69 -21.83 -41.70
CA GLY A 60 11.15 -20.45 -41.71
C GLY A 60 10.88 -19.78 -40.36
N LEU A 61 11.88 -19.07 -39.85
CA LEU A 61 11.83 -18.29 -38.61
C LEU A 61 11.90 -16.81 -38.96
N LYS A 62 10.84 -16.06 -38.65
CA LYS A 62 10.76 -14.62 -38.91
C LYS A 62 10.52 -13.88 -37.60
N LEU A 63 11.50 -13.08 -37.17
CA LEU A 63 11.38 -12.27 -35.97
C LEU A 63 10.96 -10.84 -36.34
N THR A 64 9.90 -10.35 -35.72
CA THR A 64 9.35 -9.00 -35.93
C THR A 64 9.20 -8.25 -34.61
N ASP A 65 9.44 -6.94 -34.64
CA ASP A 65 9.06 -6.05 -33.52
C ASP A 65 7.55 -5.72 -33.58
N SER A 66 7.03 -5.11 -32.52
CA SER A 66 5.72 -4.45 -32.43
C SER A 66 5.37 -3.57 -33.63
N ASN A 67 6.35 -2.87 -34.21
CA ASN A 67 6.17 -2.04 -35.41
C ASN A 67 6.27 -2.82 -36.74
N GLY A 68 6.38 -4.16 -36.69
CA GLY A 68 6.49 -5.02 -37.87
C GLY A 68 7.88 -5.03 -38.54
N THR A 69 8.85 -4.32 -37.98
CA THR A 69 10.24 -4.32 -38.47
C THR A 69 10.90 -5.67 -38.25
N ARG A 70 11.49 -6.25 -39.29
CA ARG A 70 12.18 -7.53 -39.22
C ARG A 70 13.50 -7.41 -38.49
N MET A 71 13.73 -8.30 -37.52
CA MET A 71 14.90 -8.32 -36.64
C MET A 71 15.78 -9.55 -36.93
N ASP A 72 16.20 -9.68 -38.19
CA ASP A 72 16.81 -10.92 -38.69
C ASP A 72 18.24 -11.18 -38.17
N SER A 73 18.84 -10.25 -37.43
CA SER A 73 20.15 -10.39 -36.77
C SER A 73 20.07 -11.08 -35.41
N LEU A 74 18.87 -11.26 -34.86
CA LEU A 74 18.66 -11.81 -33.52
C LEU A 74 18.36 -13.32 -33.53
N VAL A 75 18.23 -13.96 -34.70
CA VAL A 75 17.90 -15.39 -34.85
C VAL A 75 18.87 -16.09 -35.79
N ALA A 76 19.43 -17.23 -35.37
CA ALA A 76 20.27 -18.07 -36.24
C ALA A 76 20.19 -19.57 -35.91
N PRO A 77 20.07 -20.47 -36.89
CA PRO A 77 19.82 -20.22 -38.32
C PRO A 77 18.34 -19.82 -38.57
N ARG A 78 18.07 -19.14 -39.69
CA ARG A 78 16.72 -18.63 -40.03
C ARG A 78 15.78 -19.68 -40.60
N THR A 79 16.33 -20.77 -41.13
CA THR A 79 15.56 -21.83 -41.76
C THR A 79 16.05 -23.15 -41.21
N LEU A 80 15.13 -23.96 -40.67
CA LEU A 80 15.42 -25.28 -40.15
C LEU A 80 14.95 -26.32 -41.16
N VAL A 81 15.85 -27.16 -41.65
CA VAL A 81 15.55 -28.15 -42.68
C VAL A 81 15.40 -29.54 -42.04
N PHE A 82 14.33 -30.23 -42.42
CA PHE A 82 14.02 -31.60 -42.03
C PHE A 82 13.98 -32.47 -43.29
N LEU A 83 14.83 -33.49 -43.32
CA LEU A 83 15.02 -34.35 -44.50
C LEU A 83 14.53 -35.76 -44.21
N HIS A 84 13.83 -36.40 -45.14
CA HIS A 84 13.54 -37.82 -45.01
C HIS A 84 14.84 -38.64 -45.08
N SER A 85 14.91 -39.75 -44.36
CA SER A 85 16.07 -40.65 -44.42
C SER A 85 15.87 -41.63 -45.56
N THR A 86 16.87 -41.77 -46.43
CA THR A 86 16.78 -42.47 -47.73
C THR A 86 16.45 -43.97 -47.67
N ASN A 87 16.27 -44.59 -46.50
CA ASN A 87 15.90 -46.01 -46.34
C ASN A 87 15.06 -46.28 -45.06
N ALA A 88 14.31 -45.29 -44.56
CA ALA A 88 13.53 -45.47 -43.34
C ALA A 88 12.20 -46.19 -43.61
N THR A 89 11.87 -47.21 -42.82
CA THR A 89 10.55 -47.89 -42.83
C THR A 89 9.64 -47.41 -41.71
N ARG A 90 10.16 -46.62 -40.76
CA ARG A 90 9.44 -46.06 -39.61
C ARG A 90 9.69 -44.56 -39.49
N PRO A 91 8.73 -43.78 -38.96
CA PRO A 91 8.93 -42.35 -38.71
C PRO A 91 10.09 -42.13 -37.74
N LYS A 92 10.99 -41.21 -38.10
CA LYS A 92 12.18 -40.88 -37.29
C LYS A 92 12.03 -39.51 -36.67
N LYS A 93 12.24 -39.41 -35.36
CA LYS A 93 12.25 -38.13 -34.65
C LYS A 93 13.50 -37.33 -35.02
N GLN A 94 13.31 -36.14 -35.57
CA GLN A 94 14.38 -35.19 -35.86
C GLN A 94 14.28 -33.99 -34.94
N LYS A 95 15.44 -33.45 -34.56
CA LYS A 95 15.56 -32.28 -33.67
C LYS A 95 16.50 -31.28 -34.30
N GLN A 96 16.00 -30.09 -34.59
CA GLN A 96 16.79 -28.96 -35.05
C GLN A 96 16.86 -27.90 -33.94
N LYS A 97 17.92 -27.08 -33.96
CA LYS A 97 18.12 -26.02 -32.95
C LYS A 97 18.33 -24.68 -33.61
N PHE A 98 17.88 -23.63 -32.94
CA PHE A 98 18.21 -22.25 -33.30
C PHE A 98 18.54 -21.44 -32.05
N SER A 99 19.31 -20.38 -32.24
CA SER A 99 19.77 -19.47 -31.19
C SER A 99 19.09 -18.12 -31.33
N LEU A 100 18.64 -17.58 -30.20
CA LEU A 100 18.18 -16.20 -30.06
C LEU A 100 19.25 -15.37 -29.35
N PHE A 101 19.48 -14.14 -29.83
CA PHE A 101 20.46 -13.20 -29.29
C PHE A 101 19.78 -11.96 -28.71
N GLY A 102 20.07 -11.65 -27.46
CA GLY A 102 19.50 -10.54 -26.73
C GLY A 102 20.22 -9.21 -26.96
N LYS A 103 20.28 -8.67 -28.18
CA LYS A 103 21.05 -7.42 -28.45
C LYS A 103 20.29 -6.13 -28.13
N VAL A 104 18.96 -6.16 -28.25
CA VAL A 104 18.11 -4.98 -28.08
C VAL A 104 17.00 -5.35 -27.09
N PRO A 105 16.81 -4.59 -25.99
CA PRO A 105 15.73 -4.86 -25.06
C PRO A 105 14.39 -4.54 -25.71
N GLY A 106 13.38 -5.37 -25.45
CA GLY A 106 12.07 -5.20 -26.07
C GLY A 106 11.30 -6.51 -26.22
N ARG A 107 10.07 -6.40 -26.73
CA ARG A 107 9.19 -7.55 -26.98
C ARG A 107 9.05 -7.77 -28.48
N PHE A 108 9.48 -8.94 -28.92
CA PHE A 108 9.47 -9.37 -30.30
C PHE A 108 8.54 -10.55 -30.49
N TYR A 109 8.16 -10.78 -31.73
CA TYR A 109 7.32 -11.89 -32.12
C TYR A 109 8.02 -12.75 -33.15
N LEU A 110 8.05 -14.05 -32.91
CA LEU A 110 8.68 -15.04 -33.76
C LEU A 110 7.59 -15.81 -34.49
N ASP A 111 7.44 -15.56 -35.78
CA ASP A 111 6.51 -16.24 -36.66
C ASP A 111 7.18 -17.49 -37.26
N TYR A 112 6.42 -18.59 -37.32
CA TYR A 112 6.84 -19.86 -37.90
C TYR A 112 6.11 -20.08 -39.22
N GLU A 113 6.86 -20.34 -40.30
CA GLU A 113 6.29 -20.62 -41.62
C GLU A 113 6.77 -21.99 -42.09
N LEU A 114 5.83 -22.84 -42.53
CA LEU A 114 6.19 -24.11 -43.19
C LEU A 114 6.41 -23.86 -44.67
N SER A 115 7.52 -24.36 -45.20
CA SER A 115 7.83 -24.25 -46.62
C SER A 115 8.33 -25.59 -47.17
N GLY A 116 7.78 -26.00 -48.32
CA GLY A 116 8.13 -27.23 -49.04
C GLY A 116 7.01 -27.68 -49.96
N THR A 117 7.21 -28.77 -50.69
CA THR A 117 6.18 -29.36 -51.58
C THR A 117 5.19 -30.19 -50.77
N ASP A 118 3.88 -29.94 -50.92
CA ASP A 118 2.80 -30.72 -50.28
C ASP A 118 2.88 -30.88 -48.74
N VAL A 119 3.56 -29.96 -48.05
CA VAL A 119 3.86 -30.07 -46.61
C VAL A 119 2.60 -30.09 -45.74
N ASP A 120 1.58 -29.31 -46.10
CA ASP A 120 0.33 -29.16 -45.33
C ASP A 120 -0.49 -30.46 -45.22
N LYS A 121 -0.24 -31.43 -46.10
CA LYS A 121 -0.88 -32.76 -46.07
C LYS A 121 -0.27 -33.66 -45.01
N TYR A 122 1.02 -33.48 -44.68
CA TYR A 122 1.76 -34.37 -43.79
C TYR A 122 2.02 -33.77 -42.41
N TYR A 123 2.06 -32.44 -42.33
CA TYR A 123 2.51 -31.73 -41.15
C TYR A 123 1.60 -30.57 -40.76
N ARG A 124 1.60 -30.27 -39.47
CA ARG A 124 0.93 -29.09 -38.90
C ARG A 124 1.88 -28.42 -37.91
N LEU A 125 1.93 -27.09 -37.90
CA LEU A 125 2.66 -26.33 -36.89
C LEU A 125 1.97 -26.48 -35.53
N GLY A 126 2.75 -26.74 -34.48
CA GLY A 126 2.25 -26.74 -33.10
C GLY A 126 1.84 -25.33 -32.61
N ALA A 127 2.43 -24.28 -33.17
CA ALA A 127 2.03 -22.89 -32.98
C ALA A 127 2.46 -22.05 -34.20
N GLU A 128 1.67 -21.03 -34.53
CA GLU A 128 1.97 -20.10 -35.64
C GLU A 128 2.97 -19.02 -35.22
N ARG A 129 2.95 -18.63 -33.94
CA ARG A 129 3.73 -17.51 -33.40
C ARG A 129 4.15 -17.78 -31.96
N SER A 130 5.34 -17.32 -31.59
CA SER A 130 5.79 -17.21 -30.19
C SER A 130 6.25 -15.81 -29.85
N VAL A 131 6.35 -15.51 -28.56
CA VAL A 131 6.77 -14.20 -28.07
C VAL A 131 8.20 -14.32 -27.54
N VAL A 132 9.06 -13.39 -27.91
CA VAL A 132 10.42 -13.29 -27.40
C VAL A 132 10.54 -11.99 -26.62
N SER A 133 10.79 -12.06 -25.31
CA SER A 133 11.03 -10.89 -24.46
C SER A 133 12.52 -10.79 -24.16
N ILE A 134 13.15 -9.69 -24.57
CA ILE A 134 14.53 -9.39 -24.23
C ILE A 134 14.54 -8.44 -23.04
N ALA A 135 14.93 -8.95 -21.86
CA ALA A 135 14.92 -8.20 -20.60
C ALA A 135 16.17 -7.32 -20.47
N ALA A 136 15.98 -6.07 -20.03
CA ALA A 136 17.06 -5.08 -19.92
C ALA A 136 17.97 -5.29 -18.70
N GLY A 137 17.48 -5.94 -17.64
CA GLY A 137 18.25 -6.16 -16.41
C GLY A 137 17.79 -7.38 -15.59
N ARG A 138 18.64 -7.81 -14.66
CA ARG A 138 18.35 -8.94 -13.75
C ARG A 138 17.24 -8.66 -12.72
N GLU A 139 16.83 -7.40 -12.57
CA GLU A 139 15.77 -6.98 -11.65
C GLU A 139 14.37 -7.43 -12.10
N GLU A 140 14.18 -7.74 -13.39
CA GLU A 140 12.92 -8.21 -13.96
C GLU A 140 12.68 -9.73 -13.75
N GLY A 141 13.55 -10.41 -12.98
CA GLY A 141 13.44 -11.83 -12.65
C GLY A 141 12.91 -12.11 -11.23
N TRP A 142 12.74 -13.39 -10.90
CA TRP A 142 12.32 -13.82 -9.54
C TRP A 142 13.27 -13.34 -8.43
N GLN A 143 14.55 -13.10 -8.75
CA GLN A 143 15.53 -12.60 -7.81
C GLN A 143 15.23 -11.17 -7.34
N GLY A 144 14.78 -10.27 -8.24
CA GLY A 144 14.43 -8.90 -7.88
C GLY A 144 13.27 -8.85 -6.88
N ILE A 145 12.21 -9.63 -7.14
CA ILE A 145 11.06 -9.79 -6.22
C ILE A 145 11.52 -10.31 -4.86
N TRP A 146 12.43 -11.29 -4.83
CA TRP A 146 12.96 -11.84 -3.59
C TRP A 146 13.74 -10.82 -2.77
N TYR A 147 14.60 -10.02 -3.40
CA TYR A 147 15.34 -8.95 -2.72
C TYR A 147 14.39 -7.90 -2.11
N GLN A 148 13.39 -7.46 -2.87
CA GLN A 148 12.41 -6.49 -2.38
C GLN A 148 11.58 -7.05 -1.22
N LEU A 149 11.14 -8.31 -1.33
CA LEU A 149 10.41 -8.99 -0.26
C LEU A 149 11.26 -9.11 1.00
N LEU A 150 12.52 -9.52 0.87
CA LEU A 150 13.46 -9.67 1.99
C LEU A 150 13.69 -8.33 2.69
N PHE A 151 14.03 -7.29 1.93
CA PHE A 151 14.29 -5.96 2.48
C PHE A 151 13.09 -5.39 3.23
N ASN A 152 11.90 -5.44 2.63
CA ASN A 152 10.66 -4.97 3.26
C ASN A 152 10.31 -5.80 4.50
N SER A 153 10.52 -7.12 4.46
CA SER A 153 10.27 -7.99 5.60
C SER A 153 11.21 -7.68 6.77
N LEU A 154 12.49 -7.41 6.50
CA LEU A 154 13.46 -7.02 7.53
C LEU A 154 13.08 -5.69 8.19
N ILE A 155 12.67 -4.68 7.41
CA ILE A 155 12.20 -3.40 7.95
C ILE A 155 10.94 -3.61 8.80
N PHE A 156 9.98 -4.40 8.31
CA PHE A 156 8.74 -4.66 9.04
C PHE A 156 8.99 -5.40 10.36
N ILE A 157 9.79 -6.47 10.34
CA ILE A 157 10.15 -7.23 11.54
C ILE A 157 10.96 -6.35 12.52
N GLY A 158 11.90 -5.57 12.01
CA GLY A 158 12.65 -4.60 12.80
C GLY A 158 11.75 -3.56 13.48
N GLY A 159 10.79 -3.00 12.73
CA GLY A 159 9.80 -2.05 13.26
C GLY A 159 8.88 -2.68 14.30
N MET A 160 8.41 -3.90 14.07
CA MET A 160 7.58 -4.65 15.04
C MET A 160 8.36 -5.02 16.30
N ALA A 161 9.62 -5.43 16.16
CA ALA A 161 10.50 -5.72 17.29
C ALA A 161 10.80 -4.44 18.10
N PHE A 162 11.06 -3.32 17.42
CA PHE A 162 11.23 -2.02 18.06
C PHE A 162 9.97 -1.59 18.82
N PHE A 163 8.79 -1.74 18.21
CA PHE A 163 7.51 -1.45 18.85
C PHE A 163 7.29 -2.34 20.09
N ALA A 164 7.52 -3.65 19.98
CA ALA A 164 7.37 -4.58 21.10
C ALA A 164 8.38 -4.32 22.22
N TRP A 165 9.65 -4.07 21.88
CA TRP A 165 10.70 -3.71 22.83
C TRP A 165 10.34 -2.43 23.59
N ARG A 166 9.88 -1.39 22.88
CA ARG A 166 9.44 -0.12 23.49
C ARG A 166 8.23 -0.29 24.41
N ARG A 167 7.29 -1.18 24.07
CA ARG A 167 6.11 -1.49 24.91
C ARG A 167 6.44 -2.31 26.14
N LEU A 168 7.49 -3.13 26.11
CA LEU A 168 7.86 -4.04 27.19
C LEU A 168 8.92 -3.47 28.13
N GLN A 169 9.81 -2.59 27.64
CA GLN A 169 10.85 -1.97 28.44
C GLN A 169 10.63 -0.46 28.58
N LYS A 170 10.52 -0.01 29.83
CA LYS A 170 10.55 1.42 30.23
C LYS A 170 11.98 1.98 30.26
N PHE A 171 12.86 1.48 29.41
CA PHE A 171 14.23 1.99 29.37
C PHE A 171 14.22 3.33 28.65
N ASP A 172 14.57 4.39 29.36
CA ASP A 172 14.68 5.72 28.79
C ASP A 172 16.03 5.84 28.10
N LEU A 173 16.00 5.79 26.77
CA LEU A 173 17.16 6.11 25.97
C LEU A 173 17.59 7.56 26.28
N PRO A 174 18.90 7.86 26.40
CA PRO A 174 19.39 9.21 26.74
C PRO A 174 18.86 10.30 25.80
N MET A 175 18.67 9.95 24.52
CA MET A 175 18.15 10.84 23.49
C MET A 175 16.61 11.01 23.53
N TRP A 176 15.89 10.26 24.38
CA TRP A 176 14.43 10.25 24.55
C TRP A 176 13.96 10.50 25.98
N MET A 177 14.85 10.91 26.90
CA MET A 177 14.46 11.23 28.28
C MET A 177 13.35 12.30 28.27
N GLY A 178 12.21 12.00 28.90
CA GLY A 178 11.05 12.90 28.96
C GLY A 178 10.09 12.88 27.75
N HIS A 179 10.20 11.95 26.81
CA HIS A 179 9.23 11.77 25.69
C HIS A 179 8.56 10.39 25.69
N GLN A 180 8.23 9.87 26.88
CA GLN A 180 7.52 8.60 27.00
C GLN A 180 6.07 8.66 26.46
N GLU A 181 5.44 9.84 26.49
CA GLU A 181 3.98 9.97 26.52
C GLU A 181 3.28 10.02 25.15
N VAL A 182 3.98 10.04 24.00
CA VAL A 182 3.33 10.45 22.73
C VAL A 182 3.49 9.46 21.56
N LEU A 183 4.51 8.59 21.54
CA LEU A 183 4.81 7.84 20.31
C LEU A 183 3.94 6.57 20.12
N PHE A 184 3.48 5.93 21.21
CA PHE A 184 2.73 4.66 21.14
C PHE A 184 1.68 4.45 22.25
N GLU A 185 1.54 5.42 23.15
CA GLU A 185 0.44 5.52 24.12
C GLU A 185 -0.31 6.81 23.81
N ARG A 186 -1.64 6.70 23.68
CA ARG A 186 -2.49 7.83 23.34
C ARG A 186 -2.82 8.53 24.65
N SER A 187 -2.47 9.81 24.79
CA SER A 187 -2.75 10.64 25.97
C SER A 187 -4.21 10.58 26.47
N ASN A 188 -5.17 10.37 25.57
CA ASN A 188 -6.60 10.24 25.93
C ASN A 188 -6.95 9.06 26.88
N TYR A 189 -6.02 8.14 27.15
CA TYR A 189 -6.24 7.04 28.10
C TYR A 189 -5.72 7.32 29.51
N GLU A 190 -4.88 8.33 29.70
CA GLU A 190 -4.26 8.63 31.00
C GLU A 190 -5.22 9.40 31.93
N ASP A 191 -6.13 10.19 31.37
CA ASP A 191 -7.22 10.85 32.13
C ASP A 191 -8.33 9.88 32.54
N ILE A 192 -8.29 8.62 32.09
CA ILE A 192 -9.27 7.59 32.43
C ILE A 192 -8.74 6.82 33.63
N SER A 193 -9.46 6.88 34.76
CA SER A 193 -9.10 6.09 35.93
C SER A 193 -8.94 4.61 35.57
N LEU A 194 -7.96 3.95 36.19
CA LEU A 194 -7.59 2.56 35.89
C LEU A 194 -8.82 1.63 35.93
N ASP A 195 -9.76 1.89 36.84
CA ASP A 195 -11.00 1.12 36.99
C ASP A 195 -11.94 1.29 35.79
N VAL A 196 -12.10 2.52 35.29
CA VAL A 196 -12.93 2.80 34.10
C VAL A 196 -12.25 2.25 32.85
N PHE A 197 -10.93 2.31 32.76
CA PHE A 197 -10.16 1.70 31.69
C PHE A 197 -10.32 0.17 31.69
N ASN A 198 -10.19 -0.47 32.86
CA ASN A 198 -10.36 -1.92 33.01
C ASN A 198 -11.79 -2.36 32.71
N ALA A 199 -12.79 -1.59 33.14
CA ALA A 199 -14.20 -1.87 32.82
C ALA A 199 -14.48 -1.74 31.31
N LYS A 200 -13.93 -0.72 30.65
CA LYS A 200 -14.19 -0.45 29.23
C LYS A 200 -13.39 -1.34 28.27
N TYR A 201 -12.16 -1.71 28.64
CA TYR A 201 -11.26 -2.51 27.78
C TYR A 201 -11.03 -3.94 28.29
N GLY A 202 -11.79 -4.38 29.28
CA GLY A 202 -11.62 -5.70 29.93
C GLY A 202 -11.60 -6.89 28.97
N GLU A 203 -12.34 -6.84 27.85
CA GLU A 203 -12.32 -7.89 26.83
C GLU A 203 -10.95 -8.08 26.15
N LEU A 204 -10.17 -7.00 26.03
CA LEU A 204 -8.83 -7.00 25.43
C LEU A 204 -7.71 -7.21 26.47
N GLN A 205 -8.02 -7.11 27.75
CA GLN A 205 -7.01 -7.27 28.81
C GLN A 205 -6.59 -8.73 28.95
N GLY A 206 -5.33 -8.95 29.30
CA GLY A 206 -4.75 -10.27 29.53
C GLY A 206 -3.42 -10.09 30.24
N ALA A 207 -3.04 -11.08 31.06
CA ALA A 207 -1.82 -11.01 31.87
C ALA A 207 -0.55 -11.08 31.01
N THR A 208 -0.64 -11.70 29.82
CA THR A 208 0.47 -11.82 28.87
C THR A 208 0.12 -11.27 27.51
N LEU A 209 1.13 -10.84 26.75
CA LEU A 209 0.96 -10.35 25.37
C LEU A 209 0.34 -11.42 24.45
N LYS A 210 0.69 -12.69 24.67
CA LYS A 210 0.10 -13.84 23.98
C LYS A 210 -1.40 -13.98 24.26
N GLU A 211 -1.82 -13.79 25.51
CA GLU A 211 -3.23 -13.85 25.89
C GLU A 211 -4.02 -12.68 25.31
N ARG A 212 -3.46 -11.46 25.35
CA ARG A 212 -4.04 -10.27 24.72
C ARG A 212 -4.23 -10.47 23.22
N MET A 213 -3.21 -10.99 22.51
CA MET A 213 -3.33 -11.35 21.10
C MET A 213 -4.42 -12.40 20.88
N LYS A 214 -4.44 -13.47 21.68
CA LYS A 214 -5.47 -14.52 21.55
C LYS A 214 -6.89 -13.97 21.76
N ARG A 215 -7.09 -13.07 22.72
CA ARG A 215 -8.36 -12.40 22.96
C ARG A 215 -8.72 -11.48 21.79
N PHE A 216 -7.79 -10.67 21.31
CA PHE A 216 -7.96 -9.83 20.11
C PHE A 216 -8.46 -10.63 18.90
N TRP A 217 -7.82 -11.76 18.59
CA TRP A 217 -8.20 -12.63 17.47
C TRP A 217 -9.57 -13.32 17.66
N ARG A 218 -10.10 -13.38 18.89
CA ARG A 218 -11.43 -13.94 19.19
C ARG A 218 -12.55 -12.91 19.13
N ILE A 219 -12.23 -11.62 19.20
CA ILE A 219 -13.24 -10.56 19.17
C ILE A 219 -13.90 -10.55 17.79
N SER A 220 -15.23 -10.54 17.79
CA SER A 220 -16.02 -10.42 16.57
C SER A 220 -15.94 -8.98 16.03
N CYS A 221 -15.67 -8.83 14.73
CA CYS A 221 -15.59 -7.52 14.06
C CYS A 221 -16.90 -6.71 14.14
N SER A 222 -18.06 -7.38 14.31
CA SER A 222 -19.38 -6.75 14.53
C SER A 222 -19.96 -7.12 15.89
N GLY A 223 -19.12 -7.50 16.85
CA GLY A 223 -19.56 -7.70 18.23
C GLY A 223 -20.06 -6.40 18.84
N ASP A 224 -20.87 -6.51 19.89
CA ASP A 224 -21.38 -5.36 20.63
C ASP A 224 -20.22 -4.56 21.27
N TYR A 225 -19.13 -5.24 21.63
CA TYR A 225 -17.90 -4.63 22.11
C TYR A 225 -17.28 -3.64 21.11
N VAL A 226 -17.02 -4.07 19.87
CA VAL A 226 -16.40 -3.21 18.84
C VAL A 226 -17.33 -2.08 18.44
N SER A 227 -18.63 -2.38 18.29
CA SER A 227 -19.62 -1.40 17.85
C SER A 227 -19.84 -0.30 18.89
N SER A 228 -19.82 -0.63 20.19
CA SER A 228 -20.00 0.33 21.29
C SER A 228 -18.70 1.08 21.65
N THR A 229 -17.55 0.40 21.60
CA THR A 229 -16.27 0.96 22.07
C THR A 229 -15.52 1.71 20.97
N CYS A 230 -15.49 1.16 19.75
CA CYS A 230 -14.76 1.73 18.60
C CYS A 230 -15.67 2.46 17.61
N GLY A 231 -16.98 2.24 17.70
CA GLY A 231 -17.98 2.81 16.80
C GLY A 231 -18.24 1.95 15.56
N ILE A 232 -19.39 2.22 14.94
CA ILE A 232 -19.89 1.48 13.77
C ILE A 232 -18.98 1.62 12.53
N PRO A 233 -18.41 2.80 12.21
CA PRO A 233 -17.48 2.91 11.08
C PRO A 233 -16.25 2.00 11.22
N ALA A 234 -15.71 1.88 12.44
CA ALA A 234 -14.57 0.99 12.71
C ALA A 234 -14.95 -0.49 12.51
N ALA A 235 -16.14 -0.90 12.99
CA ALA A 235 -16.67 -2.25 12.79
C ALA A 235 -16.82 -2.59 11.29
N LEU A 236 -17.32 -1.65 10.49
CA LEU A 236 -17.43 -1.81 9.03
C LEU A 236 -16.06 -1.97 8.36
N LEU A 237 -15.09 -1.12 8.72
CA LEU A 237 -13.74 -1.19 8.17
C LEU A 237 -13.06 -2.52 8.50
N MET A 238 -13.19 -3.01 9.74
CA MET A 238 -12.65 -4.32 10.13
C MET A 238 -13.30 -5.47 9.35
N HIS A 239 -14.62 -5.43 9.15
CA HIS A 239 -15.32 -6.41 8.32
C HIS A 239 -14.87 -6.37 6.86
N PHE A 240 -14.67 -5.17 6.29
CA PHE A 240 -14.16 -5.02 4.94
C PHE A 240 -12.80 -5.70 4.77
N TYR A 241 -11.83 -5.41 5.65
CA TYR A 241 -10.51 -6.03 5.56
C TYR A 241 -10.56 -7.56 5.76
N ARG A 242 -11.40 -8.04 6.68
CA ARG A 242 -11.59 -9.47 6.90
C ARG A 242 -12.16 -10.16 5.66
N ASP A 243 -13.19 -9.58 5.05
CA ASP A 243 -13.85 -10.15 3.88
C ASP A 243 -12.98 -10.08 2.63
N CYS A 244 -12.25 -8.98 2.44
CA CYS A 244 -11.20 -8.89 1.43
C CYS A 244 -10.13 -9.95 1.66
N GLY A 245 -9.69 -10.17 2.89
CA GLY A 245 -8.74 -11.23 3.23
C GLY A 245 -9.24 -12.63 2.86
N HIS A 246 -10.49 -12.95 3.17
CA HIS A 246 -11.11 -14.22 2.77
C HIS A 246 -11.24 -14.36 1.24
N LEU A 247 -11.65 -13.28 0.55
CA LEU A 247 -11.75 -13.26 -0.91
C LEU A 247 -10.38 -13.47 -1.57
N PHE A 248 -9.36 -12.72 -1.16
CA PHE A 248 -8.02 -12.84 -1.72
C PHE A 248 -7.39 -14.20 -1.40
N ALA A 249 -7.63 -14.77 -0.21
CA ALA A 249 -7.17 -16.11 0.11
C ALA A 249 -7.80 -17.17 -0.82
N PHE A 250 -9.12 -17.07 -1.05
CA PHE A 250 -9.83 -17.93 -1.98
C PHE A 250 -9.30 -17.76 -3.41
N LEU A 251 -9.23 -16.53 -3.93
CA LEU A 251 -8.73 -16.28 -5.29
C LEU A 251 -7.26 -16.66 -5.47
N SER A 252 -6.43 -16.51 -4.43
CA SER A 252 -5.02 -16.94 -4.46
C SER A 252 -4.91 -18.45 -4.56
N PHE A 253 -5.74 -19.20 -3.83
CA PHE A 253 -5.79 -20.66 -3.95
C PHE A 253 -6.15 -21.09 -5.38
N PHE A 254 -7.18 -20.50 -6.00
CA PHE A 254 -7.53 -20.80 -7.39
C PHE A 254 -6.45 -20.35 -8.38
N SER A 255 -5.79 -19.22 -8.12
CA SER A 255 -4.68 -18.74 -8.95
C SER A 255 -3.52 -19.72 -8.93
N LEU A 256 -3.17 -20.27 -7.75
CA LEU A 256 -2.09 -21.23 -7.61
C LEU A 256 -2.47 -22.63 -8.14
N ALA A 257 -3.70 -23.09 -7.87
CA ALA A 257 -4.13 -24.44 -8.20
C ALA A 257 -4.56 -24.60 -9.67
N VAL A 258 -5.13 -23.55 -10.28
CA VAL A 258 -5.68 -23.60 -11.64
C VAL A 258 -4.89 -22.71 -12.59
N MET A 259 -4.73 -21.43 -12.28
CA MET A 259 -4.14 -20.47 -13.22
C MET A 259 -2.64 -20.71 -13.44
N LEU A 260 -1.89 -21.06 -12.39
CA LEU A 260 -0.46 -21.31 -12.50
C LEU A 260 -0.14 -22.51 -13.44
N PRO A 261 -0.77 -23.69 -13.29
CA PRO A 261 -0.64 -24.76 -14.28
C PRO A 261 -1.08 -24.35 -15.69
N VAL A 262 -2.21 -23.66 -15.82
CA VAL A 262 -2.74 -23.20 -17.12
C VAL A 262 -1.77 -22.24 -17.82
N ASN A 263 -1.08 -21.39 -17.07
CA ASN A 263 -0.09 -20.46 -17.63
C ASN A 263 1.23 -21.18 -17.95
N TYR A 264 1.65 -22.12 -17.11
CA TYR A 264 2.97 -22.72 -17.22
C TYR A 264 3.04 -23.88 -18.23
N VAL A 265 2.02 -24.75 -18.27
CA VAL A 265 2.02 -25.98 -19.08
C VAL A 265 2.00 -25.73 -20.60
N PRO A 266 1.20 -24.81 -21.16
CA PRO A 266 1.07 -24.67 -22.62
C PRO A 266 2.26 -23.99 -23.30
N GLY A 267 2.91 -23.04 -22.61
CA GLY A 267 4.07 -22.32 -23.14
C GLY A 267 5.42 -22.92 -22.74
N SER A 268 5.45 -23.80 -21.75
CA SER A 268 6.64 -24.61 -21.45
C SER A 268 6.79 -25.68 -22.51
N ALA A 269 7.43 -25.33 -23.63
CA ALA A 269 8.00 -26.33 -24.51
C ALA A 269 8.93 -27.21 -23.66
N ARG A 270 8.44 -28.42 -23.34
CA ARG A 270 9.09 -29.44 -22.48
C ARG A 270 10.61 -29.43 -22.67
N GLY A 271 11.33 -28.78 -21.75
CA GLY A 271 12.79 -28.80 -21.69
C GLY A 271 13.55 -27.64 -22.34
N GLN A 272 12.93 -26.48 -22.56
CA GLN A 272 13.66 -25.25 -22.92
C GLN A 272 14.25 -24.59 -21.66
N LYS A 273 15.59 -24.60 -21.57
CA LYS A 273 16.36 -23.87 -20.55
C LYS A 273 16.48 -22.41 -20.99
N GLY A 274 15.45 -21.60 -20.73
CA GLY A 274 15.46 -20.17 -21.08
C GLY A 274 14.87 -19.31 -19.97
N GLY A 275 15.75 -18.80 -19.09
CA GLY A 275 15.53 -17.67 -18.17
C GLY A 275 14.48 -17.84 -17.06
N ASP A 276 14.89 -17.68 -15.79
CA ASP A 276 14.00 -17.59 -14.62
C ASP A 276 13.23 -16.25 -14.59
N SER A 277 12.34 -16.03 -15.55
CA SER A 277 11.44 -14.86 -15.58
C SER A 277 10.05 -15.21 -15.06
N TYR A 278 9.42 -14.28 -14.33
CA TYR A 278 8.05 -14.43 -13.85
C TYR A 278 7.03 -14.50 -15.00
N GLN A 279 7.38 -14.01 -16.20
CA GLN A 279 6.50 -14.00 -17.37
C GLN A 279 5.99 -15.39 -17.75
N ALA A 280 6.76 -16.45 -17.48
CA ALA A 280 6.37 -17.85 -17.70
C ALA A 280 5.16 -18.29 -16.85
N THR A 281 4.85 -17.57 -15.77
CA THR A 281 3.72 -17.85 -14.87
C THR A 281 2.49 -16.99 -15.16
N THR A 282 2.54 -16.15 -16.20
CA THR A 282 1.49 -15.19 -16.52
C THR A 282 0.79 -15.53 -17.84
N PHE A 283 -0.32 -14.82 -18.10
CA PHE A 283 -1.10 -14.93 -19.33
C PHE A 283 -0.27 -14.84 -20.62
N SER A 284 0.86 -14.12 -20.60
CA SER A 284 1.71 -13.97 -21.78
C SER A 284 2.26 -15.30 -22.29
N ASN A 285 2.41 -16.30 -21.43
CA ASN A 285 2.95 -17.61 -21.79
C ASN A 285 1.94 -18.53 -22.49
N VAL A 286 0.65 -18.17 -22.49
CA VAL A 286 -0.37 -18.94 -23.19
C VAL A 286 -0.29 -18.64 -24.70
N PRO A 287 -0.16 -19.67 -25.56
CA PRO A 287 -0.05 -19.49 -27.00
C PRO A 287 -1.26 -18.74 -27.57
N LEU A 288 -1.00 -17.87 -28.55
CA LEU A 288 -2.04 -17.17 -29.29
C LEU A 288 -2.99 -18.18 -29.98
N HIS A 289 -4.29 -17.90 -29.95
CA HIS A 289 -5.38 -18.78 -30.42
C HIS A 289 -5.52 -20.13 -29.71
N SER A 290 -5.01 -20.29 -28.50
CA SER A 290 -5.15 -21.55 -27.75
C SER A 290 -6.46 -21.65 -26.96
N ASP A 291 -7.03 -22.85 -26.88
CA ASP A 291 -8.24 -23.14 -26.09
C ASP A 291 -8.06 -22.85 -24.59
N TRP A 292 -6.81 -22.81 -24.09
CA TRP A 292 -6.47 -22.41 -22.72
C TRP A 292 -6.97 -21.00 -22.37
N TYR A 293 -7.21 -20.13 -23.35
CA TYR A 293 -7.82 -18.81 -23.10
C TYR A 293 -9.21 -18.88 -22.48
N TRP A 294 -9.99 -19.93 -22.78
CA TRP A 294 -11.31 -20.10 -22.17
C TRP A 294 -11.24 -20.28 -20.65
N VAL A 295 -10.15 -20.84 -20.13
CA VAL A 295 -9.94 -20.96 -18.69
C VAL A 295 -9.73 -19.59 -18.05
N HIS A 296 -9.01 -18.67 -18.72
CA HIS A 296 -8.89 -17.28 -18.28
C HIS A 296 -10.24 -16.55 -18.29
N VAL A 297 -11.04 -16.75 -19.34
CA VAL A 297 -12.39 -16.17 -19.43
C VAL A 297 -13.27 -16.68 -18.28
N ALA A 298 -13.27 -17.99 -18.04
CA ALA A 298 -14.00 -18.58 -16.91
C ALA A 298 -13.52 -18.04 -15.56
N TYR A 299 -12.20 -17.86 -15.39
CA TYR A 299 -11.62 -17.26 -14.20
C TYR A 299 -12.06 -15.80 -14.01
N CYS A 300 -12.15 -15.00 -15.07
CA CYS A 300 -12.68 -13.63 -15.00
C CYS A 300 -14.14 -13.61 -14.49
N TYR A 301 -14.99 -14.52 -14.95
CA TYR A 301 -16.36 -14.64 -14.44
C TYR A 301 -16.39 -15.05 -12.97
N LEU A 302 -15.51 -15.98 -12.56
CA LEU A 302 -15.37 -16.38 -11.16
C LEU A 302 -14.96 -15.19 -10.27
N VAL A 303 -13.98 -14.40 -10.70
CA VAL A 303 -13.54 -13.18 -9.99
C VAL A 303 -14.69 -12.18 -9.89
N ALA A 304 -15.37 -11.90 -11.00
CA ALA A 304 -16.50 -10.97 -11.02
C ALA A 304 -17.63 -11.43 -10.06
N PHE A 305 -17.98 -12.71 -10.08
CA PHE A 305 -18.97 -13.29 -9.16
C PHE A 305 -18.53 -13.18 -7.69
N ALA A 306 -17.26 -13.45 -7.40
CA ALA A 306 -16.73 -13.38 -6.05
C ALA A 306 -16.71 -11.94 -5.52
N VAL A 307 -16.35 -10.96 -6.35
CA VAL A 307 -16.41 -9.52 -6.02
C VAL A 307 -17.85 -9.07 -5.80
N LEU A 308 -18.79 -9.43 -6.68
CA LEU A 308 -20.21 -9.11 -6.51
C LEU A 308 -20.79 -9.73 -5.22
N SER A 309 -20.38 -10.95 -4.88
CA SER A 309 -20.76 -11.62 -3.63
C SER A 309 -20.21 -10.89 -2.40
N LEU A 310 -18.96 -10.40 -2.46
CA LEU A 310 -18.37 -9.57 -1.40
C LEU A 310 -19.14 -8.26 -1.25
N LEU A 311 -19.44 -7.56 -2.36
CA LEU A 311 -20.19 -6.30 -2.33
C LEU A 311 -21.59 -6.48 -1.74
N ARG A 312 -22.30 -7.56 -2.12
CA ARG A 312 -23.60 -7.89 -1.53
C ARG A 312 -23.50 -8.10 -0.02
N ARG A 313 -22.54 -8.90 0.43
CA ARG A 313 -22.32 -9.17 1.85
C ARG A 313 -21.97 -7.90 2.63
N GLN A 314 -21.11 -7.04 2.08
CA GLN A 314 -20.75 -5.76 2.69
C GLN A 314 -21.97 -4.84 2.80
N HIS A 315 -22.81 -4.79 1.78
CA HIS A 315 -24.06 -4.04 1.82
C HIS A 315 -25.03 -4.57 2.90
N GLU A 316 -25.19 -5.89 3.01
CA GLU A 316 -26.02 -6.51 4.04
C GLU A 316 -25.53 -6.17 5.46
N VAL A 317 -24.22 -6.32 5.71
CA VAL A 317 -23.58 -5.99 7.00
C VAL A 317 -23.74 -4.50 7.32
N ALA A 318 -23.51 -3.62 6.34
CA ALA A 318 -23.72 -2.19 6.49
C ALA A 318 -25.18 -1.86 6.83
N SER A 319 -26.14 -2.48 6.15
CA SER A 319 -27.56 -2.29 6.44
C SER A 319 -27.94 -2.77 7.83
N ALA A 320 -27.35 -3.88 8.31
CA ALA A 320 -27.63 -4.46 9.62
C ALA A 320 -27.06 -3.58 10.74
N LEU A 321 -25.81 -3.13 10.60
CA LEU A 321 -25.17 -2.24 11.55
C LEU A 321 -25.83 -0.86 11.58
N ARG A 322 -26.22 -0.31 10.42
CA ARG A 322 -26.97 0.94 10.35
C ARG A 322 -28.34 0.83 11.02
N ARG A 323 -29.03 -0.31 10.90
CA ARG A 323 -30.29 -0.56 11.63
C ARG A 323 -30.08 -0.56 13.16
N ARG A 324 -28.98 -1.10 13.65
CA ARG A 324 -28.60 -1.02 15.08
C ARG A 324 -28.23 0.40 15.51
N ALA A 325 -27.69 1.20 14.59
CA ALA A 325 -27.29 2.60 14.81
C ALA A 325 -28.43 3.60 14.98
N LYS A 326 -29.66 3.27 14.55
CA LYS A 326 -30.80 4.21 14.47
C LYS A 326 -31.22 4.85 15.80
N HIS A 327 -30.64 4.42 16.92
CA HIS A 327 -30.81 5.09 18.22
C HIS A 327 -29.88 6.31 18.41
N ILE A 328 -28.96 6.58 17.48
CA ILE A 328 -28.04 7.72 17.56
C ILE A 328 -28.77 8.99 17.09
N VAL A 329 -28.59 10.07 17.86
CA VAL A 329 -29.32 11.35 17.80
C VAL A 329 -29.34 12.03 16.41
N GLY A 330 -28.40 11.71 15.52
CA GLY A 330 -28.29 12.34 14.19
C GLY A 330 -29.49 12.14 13.27
N ASP A 331 -30.25 11.04 13.41
CA ASP A 331 -31.46 10.79 12.61
C ASP A 331 -32.66 11.67 13.05
N ARG A 332 -32.53 12.46 14.14
CA ARG A 332 -33.58 13.34 14.68
C ARG A 332 -33.33 14.83 14.40
N SER A 333 -32.20 15.18 13.79
CA SER A 333 -31.82 16.56 13.47
C SER A 333 -31.74 16.74 11.95
N VAL A 334 -32.33 17.82 11.43
CA VAL A 334 -32.27 18.16 10.00
C VAL A 334 -31.44 19.43 9.85
N PHE A 335 -30.43 19.38 8.97
CA PHE A 335 -29.60 20.55 8.65
C PHE A 335 -30.12 21.23 7.39
N ILE A 336 -30.56 22.48 7.51
CA ILE A 336 -31.09 23.29 6.42
C ILE A 336 -30.00 24.28 5.99
N GLN A 337 -29.38 24.05 4.82
CA GLN A 337 -28.27 24.88 4.32
C GLN A 337 -28.74 26.11 3.53
N HIS A 338 -29.83 25.99 2.78
CA HIS A 338 -30.24 26.99 1.80
C HIS A 338 -31.75 27.21 1.85
N GLY A 339 -32.19 28.40 1.41
CA GLY A 339 -33.60 28.76 1.30
C GLY A 339 -34.20 29.44 2.53
N LEU A 340 -33.39 29.77 3.54
CA LEU A 340 -33.82 30.56 4.69
C LEU A 340 -33.68 32.07 4.40
N PRO A 341 -34.70 32.90 4.68
CA PRO A 341 -34.58 34.35 4.64
C PRO A 341 -33.44 34.87 5.52
N LEU A 342 -32.77 35.96 5.12
CA LEU A 342 -31.64 36.54 5.86
C LEU A 342 -32.01 37.01 7.28
N ASP A 343 -33.26 37.41 7.49
CA ASP A 343 -33.77 37.92 8.77
C ASP A 343 -34.36 36.81 9.67
N THR A 344 -34.11 35.54 9.32
CA THR A 344 -34.71 34.41 10.04
C THR A 344 -34.16 34.32 11.46
N THR A 345 -35.00 34.67 12.43
CA THR A 345 -34.73 34.47 13.86
C THR A 345 -35.25 33.11 14.32
N HIS A 346 -34.69 32.61 15.43
CA HIS A 346 -35.11 31.34 16.04
C HIS A 346 -36.64 31.27 16.21
N THR A 347 -37.26 32.34 16.71
CA THR A 347 -38.70 32.43 16.96
C THR A 347 -39.55 32.46 15.69
N SER A 348 -39.07 33.12 14.63
CA SER A 348 -39.77 33.13 13.34
C SER A 348 -39.73 31.77 12.64
N LEU A 349 -38.61 31.03 12.76
CA LEU A 349 -38.43 29.72 12.11
C LEU A 349 -39.21 28.61 12.81
N LEU A 350 -38.99 28.44 14.11
CA LEU A 350 -40.06 28.61 15.07
C LEU A 350 -41.50 28.29 14.64
N GLU A 351 -42.21 29.41 14.60
CA GLU A 351 -43.60 29.55 14.20
C GLU A 351 -43.86 29.03 12.79
N ALA A 352 -43.00 29.35 11.82
CA ALA A 352 -43.16 28.87 10.44
C ALA A 352 -43.19 27.33 10.36
N LEU A 353 -42.26 26.64 11.03
CA LEU A 353 -42.22 25.18 11.06
C LEU A 353 -43.40 24.58 11.83
N ARG A 354 -43.86 25.22 12.91
CA ARG A 354 -45.08 24.80 13.62
C ARG A 354 -46.33 24.92 12.76
N THR A 355 -46.42 25.94 11.91
CA THR A 355 -47.56 26.10 10.98
C THR A 355 -47.50 25.14 9.79
N ALA A 356 -46.31 24.79 9.32
CA ALA A 356 -46.11 23.94 8.13
C ALA A 356 -46.12 22.44 8.43
N MET A 357 -45.79 22.03 9.66
CA MET A 357 -45.69 20.62 10.05
C MET A 357 -47.02 20.08 10.61
N PRO A 358 -47.34 18.78 10.39
CA PRO A 358 -48.52 18.15 11.00
C PRO A 358 -48.48 18.21 12.53
N PRO A 359 -49.64 18.28 13.21
CA PRO A 359 -49.71 18.40 14.67
C PRO A 359 -49.09 17.22 15.46
N GLU A 360 -48.84 16.10 14.79
CA GLU A 360 -48.19 14.91 15.36
C GLU A 360 -46.65 15.03 15.45
N GLY A 361 -46.04 15.97 14.72
CA GLY A 361 -44.59 16.17 14.69
C GLY A 361 -44.15 17.32 15.60
N THR A 362 -43.61 17.00 16.78
CA THR A 362 -43.09 18.04 17.70
C THR A 362 -41.67 18.45 17.32
N VAL A 363 -41.49 19.69 16.87
CA VAL A 363 -40.16 20.32 16.77
C VAL A 363 -39.65 20.59 18.19
N HIS A 364 -38.60 19.88 18.61
CA HIS A 364 -38.04 19.98 19.95
C HIS A 364 -37.18 21.23 20.14
N GLU A 365 -36.19 21.41 19.26
CA GLU A 365 -35.18 22.47 19.38
C GLU A 365 -34.79 22.93 17.97
N ILE A 366 -34.56 24.23 17.83
CA ILE A 366 -34.05 24.83 16.60
C ILE A 366 -32.77 25.58 16.97
N THR A 367 -31.74 25.45 16.16
CA THR A 367 -30.51 26.21 16.33
C THR A 367 -30.21 26.92 15.02
N VAL A 368 -30.23 28.26 15.04
CA VAL A 368 -29.82 29.07 13.90
C VAL A 368 -28.30 29.21 13.97
N LEU A 369 -27.58 28.60 13.02
CA LEU A 369 -26.14 28.78 12.93
C LEU A 369 -25.83 30.16 12.38
N ARG A 370 -25.07 30.94 13.16
CA ARG A 370 -24.47 32.19 12.70
C ARG A 370 -23.06 31.90 12.19
N ASP A 371 -22.55 32.77 11.31
CA ASP A 371 -21.14 32.72 10.95
C ASP A 371 -20.30 33.07 12.18
N LEU A 372 -19.68 32.04 12.75
CA LEU A 372 -18.80 32.14 13.89
C LEU A 372 -17.36 31.86 13.47
N SER A 373 -17.02 31.92 12.17
CA SER A 373 -15.69 31.63 11.64
C SER A 373 -14.60 32.44 12.37
N ALA A 374 -14.77 33.76 12.48
CA ALA A 374 -13.84 34.63 13.19
C ALA A 374 -13.67 34.25 14.68
N VAL A 375 -14.75 33.78 15.32
CA VAL A 375 -14.69 33.32 16.72
C VAL A 375 -13.93 31.99 16.82
N HIS A 376 -14.18 31.06 15.92
CA HIS A 376 -13.46 29.78 15.89
C HIS A 376 -11.96 29.98 15.60
N GLU A 377 -11.62 30.90 14.69
CA GLU A 377 -10.24 31.28 14.41
C GLU A 377 -9.54 31.85 15.66
N LEU A 378 -10.21 32.75 16.39
CA LEU A 378 -9.69 33.29 17.65
C LEU A 378 -9.54 32.21 18.73
N LEU A 379 -10.49 31.28 18.83
CA LEU A 379 -10.42 30.16 19.78
C LEU A 379 -9.30 29.18 19.44
N GLU A 380 -9.10 28.88 18.17
CA GLU A 380 -8.00 28.04 17.69
C GLU A 380 -6.66 28.73 17.95
N ARG A 381 -6.54 30.02 17.63
CA ARG A 381 -5.35 30.81 17.93
C ARG A 381 -5.05 30.85 19.43
N ARG A 382 -6.08 31.02 20.27
CA ARG A 382 -5.94 30.96 21.74
C ARG A 382 -5.45 29.59 22.19
N LYS A 383 -6.01 28.50 21.66
CA LYS A 383 -5.58 27.14 22.00
C LYS A 383 -4.11 26.90 21.65
N VAL A 384 -3.70 27.26 20.43
CA VAL A 384 -2.31 27.14 19.97
C VAL A 384 -1.36 27.98 20.84
N LEU A 385 -1.73 29.21 21.19
CA LEU A 385 -0.93 30.06 22.07
C LEU A 385 -0.85 29.49 23.50
N SER A 386 -1.95 28.93 24.01
CA SER A 386 -1.99 28.28 25.32
C SER A 386 -1.09 27.05 25.37
N GLU A 387 -1.13 26.19 24.35
CA GLU A 387 -0.26 25.02 24.24
C GLU A 387 1.22 25.42 24.08
N LYS A 388 1.49 26.51 23.35
CA LYS A 388 2.85 27.07 23.26
C LYS A 388 3.33 27.58 24.61
N LEU A 389 2.47 28.29 25.36
CA LEU A 389 2.80 28.81 26.68
C LEU A 389 3.05 27.67 27.67
N SER A 390 2.14 26.68 27.75
CA SER A 390 2.31 25.53 28.64
C SER A 390 3.59 24.75 28.33
N ARG A 391 3.91 24.58 27.05
CA ARG A 391 5.16 23.96 26.63
C ARG A 391 6.40 24.76 27.06
N ILE A 392 6.37 26.08 26.93
CA ILE A 392 7.49 26.94 27.37
C ILE A 392 7.69 26.82 28.89
N LEU A 393 6.60 26.89 29.66
CA LEU A 393 6.66 26.74 31.12
C LEU A 393 7.21 25.37 31.52
N ALA A 394 6.73 24.28 30.88
CA ALA A 394 7.24 22.93 31.15
C ALA A 394 8.73 22.77 30.79
N PHE A 395 9.21 23.44 29.74
CA PHE A 395 10.64 23.46 29.41
C PHE A 395 11.46 24.24 30.42
N ASP A 396 10.96 25.38 30.91
CA ASP A 396 11.64 26.20 31.91
C ASP A 396 11.77 25.42 33.23
N GLU A 397 10.69 24.78 33.68
CA GLU A 397 10.69 23.92 34.87
C GLU A 397 11.63 22.70 34.70
N ALA A 398 11.61 22.04 33.54
CA ALA A 398 12.50 20.91 33.27
C ALA A 398 13.98 21.33 33.21
N TYR A 399 14.26 22.55 32.75
CA TYR A 399 15.60 23.12 32.75
C TYR A 399 16.07 23.44 34.18
N GLU A 400 15.24 24.11 34.99
CA GLU A 400 15.56 24.41 36.39
C GLU A 400 15.80 23.15 37.22
N ASN A 401 15.01 22.10 36.97
CA ASN A 401 15.13 20.81 37.66
C ASN A 401 16.23 19.89 37.07
N GLY A 402 16.91 20.30 35.98
CA GLY A 402 17.97 19.53 35.33
C GLY A 402 17.49 18.22 34.67
N THR A 403 16.20 18.11 34.36
CA THR A 403 15.58 16.91 33.76
C THR A 403 15.40 17.00 32.23
N LEU A 404 15.81 18.14 31.64
CA LEU A 404 15.72 18.37 30.21
C LEU A 404 16.68 17.46 29.42
N SER A 405 16.19 16.79 28.39
CA SER A 405 17.06 15.95 27.54
C SER A 405 18.03 16.78 26.70
N TYR A 406 19.22 16.23 26.46
CA TYR A 406 20.25 16.87 25.63
C TYR A 406 19.76 17.22 24.22
N ASN A 407 18.84 16.43 23.65
CA ASN A 407 18.26 16.72 22.34
C ASN A 407 17.36 17.95 22.37
N LEU A 408 16.56 18.12 23.42
CA LEU A 408 15.70 19.30 23.58
C LEU A 408 16.52 20.55 23.93
N LEU A 409 17.65 20.36 24.61
CA LEU A 409 18.64 21.42 24.88
C LEU A 409 19.31 21.90 23.58
N CYS A 410 19.72 20.98 22.71
CA CYS A 410 20.40 21.29 21.45
C CYS A 410 19.45 21.68 20.31
N CYS A 411 18.20 21.23 20.34
CA CYS A 411 17.22 21.41 19.27
C CYS A 411 15.82 21.72 19.83
N PRO A 412 15.57 22.94 20.36
CA PRO A 412 14.28 23.35 20.89
C PRO A 412 13.28 23.69 19.75
N GLY A 413 12.95 22.70 18.93
CA GLY A 413 11.98 22.79 17.82
C GLY A 413 10.69 22.01 18.10
N SER A 414 9.64 22.23 17.31
CA SER A 414 8.42 21.40 17.30
C SER A 414 8.61 20.00 16.71
N VAL A 415 9.81 19.70 16.22
CA VAL A 415 10.14 18.46 15.51
C VAL A 415 11.23 17.75 16.31
N MET A 416 11.05 16.44 16.59
CA MET A 416 12.03 15.62 17.32
C MET A 416 13.38 15.46 16.59
N ALA A 417 13.44 15.83 15.31
CA ALA A 417 14.64 15.85 14.49
C ALA A 417 14.51 16.98 13.45
N PRO A 418 14.82 18.23 13.80
CA PRO A 418 14.89 19.30 12.81
C PRO A 418 15.99 18.97 11.79
N GLY A 419 15.80 19.41 10.55
CA GLY A 419 16.81 19.20 9.52
C GLY A 419 18.15 19.81 9.98
N PRO A 420 19.30 19.17 9.71
CA PRO A 420 20.60 19.69 10.15
C PRO A 420 20.89 21.11 9.65
N LEU A 421 20.33 21.48 8.50
CA LEU A 421 20.40 22.84 7.95
C LEU A 421 19.59 23.87 8.76
N GLU A 422 18.46 23.46 9.32
CA GLU A 422 17.59 24.33 10.12
C GLU A 422 18.27 24.61 11.47
N VAL A 423 18.82 23.58 12.11
CA VAL A 423 19.64 23.69 13.33
C VAL A 423 20.84 24.59 13.09
N ALA A 424 21.57 24.36 11.99
CA ALA A 424 22.70 25.20 11.61
C ALA A 424 22.29 26.65 11.38
N TRP A 425 21.15 26.90 10.72
CA TRP A 425 20.64 28.25 10.46
C TRP A 425 20.35 29.03 11.75
N TRP A 426 19.75 28.38 12.75
CA TRP A 426 19.48 28.99 14.06
C TRP A 426 20.78 29.31 14.82
N HIS A 427 21.75 28.40 14.83
CA HIS A 427 23.05 28.63 15.48
C HIS A 427 23.88 29.70 14.76
N LEU A 428 23.84 29.74 13.41
CA LEU A 428 24.61 30.69 12.60
C LEU A 428 24.08 32.12 12.70
N ARG A 429 22.78 32.32 12.94
CA ARG A 429 22.21 33.68 13.04
C ARG A 429 22.29 34.30 14.43
N CYS A 430 22.85 33.62 15.43
CA CYS A 430 22.86 34.07 16.83
C CYS A 430 21.49 34.61 17.30
N LYS A 431 20.39 34.20 16.65
CA LYS A 431 19.06 34.44 17.18
C LYS A 431 19.01 33.59 18.45
N PRO A 432 18.56 34.12 19.59
CA PRO A 432 18.44 33.29 20.77
C PRO A 432 17.56 32.12 20.37
N SER A 433 18.17 30.93 20.26
CA SER A 433 17.45 29.70 20.53
C SER A 433 16.70 29.99 21.82
N ARG A 434 15.41 29.73 21.85
CA ARG A 434 14.44 30.19 22.87
C ARG A 434 14.86 30.01 24.35
N PHE A 435 16.00 29.37 24.60
CA PHE A 435 16.73 29.34 25.86
C PHE A 435 18.19 29.71 25.57
N ILE A 436 18.59 30.93 25.94
CA ILE A 436 19.98 31.18 26.31
C ILE A 436 20.18 30.33 27.56
N CYS A 437 21.09 29.36 27.53
CA CYS A 437 21.53 28.67 28.74
C CYS A 437 21.84 29.73 29.78
N ARG A 438 21.04 29.80 30.86
CA ARG A 438 21.44 30.48 32.09
C ARG A 438 22.60 29.67 32.65
N HIS A 439 23.79 29.88 32.13
CA HIS A 439 25.00 29.52 32.83
C HIS A 439 25.21 30.60 33.89
N GLU A 440 25.21 30.17 35.16
CA GLU A 440 25.64 31.00 36.29
C GLU A 440 27.10 31.49 36.12
N LYS A 441 27.85 30.87 35.19
CA LYS A 441 29.15 31.32 34.70
C LYS A 441 29.06 31.69 33.22
N MET A 442 28.79 32.97 32.97
CA MET A 442 28.69 33.59 31.63
C MET A 442 29.98 33.52 30.78
N THR A 443 31.01 32.78 31.22
CA THR A 443 32.37 32.79 30.64
C THR A 443 32.63 31.67 29.63
N GLU A 444 31.73 30.69 29.48
CA GLU A 444 31.95 29.54 28.58
C GLU A 444 30.79 29.39 27.59
N CYS A 445 30.61 30.38 26.72
CA CYS A 445 29.74 30.23 25.56
C CYS A 445 30.57 29.67 24.39
N CYS A 446 30.31 28.43 23.96
CA CYS A 446 30.97 27.79 22.81
C CYS A 446 30.50 28.31 21.44
N CYS A 447 30.08 29.59 21.34
CA CYS A 447 29.81 30.20 20.04
C CYS A 447 31.09 30.83 19.50
N TYR A 448 31.46 30.51 18.26
CA TYR A 448 32.63 31.09 17.57
C TYR A 448 32.48 32.60 17.27
N CYS A 449 31.39 33.23 17.74
CA CYS A 449 30.99 34.61 17.43
C CYS A 449 31.00 35.52 18.68
N CYS A 450 31.83 35.23 19.69
CA CYS A 450 32.01 36.10 20.86
C CYS A 450 32.84 37.36 20.52
N THR A 451 32.27 38.23 19.68
CA THR A 451 32.48 39.69 19.75
C THR A 451 31.16 40.45 19.93
N CYS A 452 30.05 39.74 20.14
CA CYS A 452 28.72 40.33 20.29
C CYS A 452 28.37 40.63 21.76
N CYS A 453 29.30 41.18 22.54
CA CYS A 453 28.97 41.92 23.76
C CYS A 453 28.34 43.27 23.35
N CYS A 454 27.13 43.25 22.81
CA CYS A 454 26.37 44.47 22.49
C CYS A 454 25.35 44.73 23.62
N PRO A 455 25.51 45.80 24.43
CA PRO A 455 24.56 46.17 25.49
C PRO A 455 23.21 46.68 24.97
N ARG A 456 22.94 46.58 23.65
CA ARG A 456 21.68 46.98 23.03
C ARG A 456 20.59 45.90 23.03
N HIS A 457 20.92 44.63 23.28
CA HIS A 457 19.94 43.52 23.27
C HIS A 457 19.87 42.76 24.61
N SER A 458 20.32 43.37 25.70
CA SER A 458 19.83 42.98 27.02
C SER A 458 18.38 43.47 27.12
N PRO A 459 17.37 42.61 27.35
CA PRO A 459 16.08 43.12 27.80
C PRO A 459 16.34 43.78 29.15
N ARG A 460 16.48 45.11 29.16
CA ARG A 460 16.44 45.87 30.40
C ARG A 460 15.08 45.57 30.99
N ALA A 461 15.05 44.80 32.08
CA ALA A 461 13.88 44.70 32.93
C ALA A 461 13.51 46.13 33.36
N VAL A 462 12.56 46.74 32.66
CA VAL A 462 12.03 48.03 33.05
C VAL A 462 11.20 47.78 34.32
N LYS A 463 11.80 48.06 35.47
CA LYS A 463 11.06 48.12 36.74
C LYS A 463 10.15 49.36 36.68
N VAL A 464 8.92 49.17 36.23
CA VAL A 464 7.88 50.19 36.34
C VAL A 464 7.46 50.27 37.79
N LYS A 465 7.89 51.33 38.48
CA LYS A 465 7.41 51.65 39.83
C LYS A 465 6.04 52.30 39.72
N ARG A 466 4.95 51.54 39.90
CA ARG A 466 3.63 52.14 40.16
C ARG A 466 3.58 52.64 41.61
N GLY A 467 3.10 53.86 41.77
CA GLY A 467 3.01 54.54 43.06
C GLY A 467 2.06 53.87 44.05
N SER A 468 2.49 53.92 45.31
CA SER A 468 1.83 53.76 46.61
C SER A 468 0.64 52.80 46.76
N GLY A 469 0.87 51.75 47.54
CA GLY A 469 -0.15 50.92 48.17
C GLY A 469 0.45 49.55 48.44
N SER A 470 0.61 49.19 49.71
CA SER A 470 1.26 47.96 50.19
C SER A 470 0.75 46.69 49.51
N ASP A 471 1.61 46.04 48.73
CA ASP A 471 2.02 44.63 48.88
C ASP A 471 2.95 44.25 47.72
N SER A 472 4.06 43.60 48.06
CA SER A 472 5.16 43.30 47.13
C SER A 472 4.88 42.03 46.32
N GLN A 473 4.42 42.19 45.08
CA GLN A 473 4.57 41.20 44.01
C GLN A 473 5.20 41.89 42.79
N PHE A 474 6.41 41.45 42.42
CA PHE A 474 7.07 41.88 41.19
C PHE A 474 6.71 40.89 40.07
N ASP A 475 5.73 41.21 39.25
CA ASP A 475 5.49 40.47 38.00
C ASP A 475 6.45 40.95 36.92
N THR A 476 7.18 40.00 36.32
CA THR A 476 8.04 40.23 35.15
C THR A 476 7.19 40.10 33.89
N LEU A 477 6.79 41.23 33.33
CA LEU A 477 6.09 41.29 32.05
C LEU A 477 7.12 41.14 30.91
N TYR A 478 7.05 40.03 30.17
CA TYR A 478 7.76 39.89 28.90
C TYR A 478 6.99 40.64 27.81
N GLU A 479 7.62 41.65 27.25
CA GLU A 479 7.15 42.35 26.05
C GLU A 479 7.13 41.34 24.90
N SER A 480 5.94 41.14 24.32
CA SER A 480 5.73 40.18 23.23
C SER A 480 6.58 40.56 22.02
N LEU A 481 7.42 39.63 21.55
CA LEU A 481 7.92 39.65 20.19
C LEU A 481 6.75 39.31 19.25
N VAL A 482 6.00 40.35 18.95
CA VAL A 482 5.03 40.44 17.86
C VAL A 482 5.76 40.22 16.53
N ASP A 483 5.17 39.37 15.70
CA ASP A 483 5.27 39.22 14.25
C ASP A 483 6.60 39.48 13.53
N ASP A 484 7.17 38.39 13.01
CA ASP A 484 8.05 38.38 11.82
C ASP A 484 7.50 37.33 10.82
N SER A 485 6.18 37.32 10.60
CA SER A 485 5.53 36.51 9.54
C SER A 485 5.22 37.29 8.27
N THR A 486 5.82 38.46 8.10
CA THR A 486 5.83 39.19 6.83
C THR A 486 7.26 39.35 6.36
N VAL A 487 7.74 38.47 5.47
CA VAL A 487 8.45 38.81 4.21
C VAL A 487 8.39 37.56 3.31
N GLU A 488 8.10 37.83 2.04
CA GLU A 488 8.19 37.00 0.83
C GLU A 488 9.47 36.15 0.68
#